data_AF-A0A3B8T885-F1
#
_entry.id   AF-A0A3B8T885-F1
#
_cell.length_a   1.000
_cell.length_b   1.000
_cell.length_c   1.000
_cell.angle_alpha   90.00
_cell.angle_beta   90.00
_cell.angle_gamma   90.00
#
_symmetry.space_group_name_H-M   'P 1'
#
loop_
_entity.id
_entity.type
_entity.pdbx_description
1 polymer ?
#
loop_
_entity_poly.entity_id
_entity_poly.type
_entity_poly.pdbx_seq_one_letter_code
_entity_poly.pdbx_strand_id
1 'polypeptide(L)' 'CNFTPIPVEQVRIGLDKGTYSVLLNTDDTEFGGSGYMQERQLEAQHWHSHGKDYSIELTLPPLSTMFWIKQD' A
#
# COMPACT_ATOMS: atom_id res chain seq x y z
N CYS A 1 3.54 4.47 5.34
CA CYS A 1 4.94 4.91 5.17
C CYS A 1 5.85 3.88 5.81
N ASN A 2 7.02 3.61 5.21
CA ASN A 2 8.09 2.83 5.80
C ASN A 2 9.31 3.73 5.97
N PHE A 3 9.71 3.98 7.21
CA PHE A 3 10.88 4.81 7.54
C PHE A 3 12.11 3.96 7.92
N THR A 4 12.16 2.72 7.45
CA THR A 4 13.31 1.82 7.61
C THR A 4 13.81 1.37 6.23
N PRO A 5 15.10 1.03 6.08
CA PRO A 5 15.66 0.56 4.81
C PRO A 5 15.27 -0.88 4.47
N ILE A 6 14.45 -1.54 5.30
CA ILE A 6 14.03 -2.93 5.11
C ILE A 6 12.60 -2.90 4.57
N PRO A 7 12.31 -3.53 3.41
CA PRO A 7 10.93 -3.65 2.93
C PRO A 7 10.08 -4.43 3.94
N VAL A 8 8.80 -4.07 4.04
CA VAL A 8 7.86 -4.74 4.94
C VAL A 8 6.74 -5.37 4.11
N GLU A 9 6.70 -6.68 4.09
CA GLU A 9 5.71 -7.46 3.35
C GLU A 9 4.49 -7.74 4.22
N GLN A 10 3.36 -8.08 3.57
CA GLN A 10 2.12 -8.50 4.24
C GLN A 10 1.59 -7.49 5.26
N VAL A 11 1.82 -6.19 5.02
CA VAL A 11 1.31 -5.12 5.89
C VAL A 11 -0.18 -4.97 5.64
N ARG A 12 -0.96 -5.14 6.72
CA ARG A 12 -2.41 -5.04 6.65
C ARG A 12 -2.89 -3.70 7.16
N ILE A 13 -3.67 -2.98 6.35
CA ILE A 13 -4.23 -1.67 6.70
C ILE A 13 -5.75 -1.74 6.66
N GLY A 14 -6.41 -1.39 7.77
CA GLY A 14 -7.87 -1.36 7.89
C GLY A 14 -8.47 -0.12 7.24
N LEU A 15 -9.52 -0.31 6.44
CA LEU A 15 -10.13 0.73 5.59
C LEU A 15 -11.52 0.28 5.10
N ASP A 16 -12.25 1.14 4.40
CA ASP A 16 -13.61 0.82 3.94
C ASP A 16 -13.59 -0.08 2.68
N LYS A 17 -14.61 -0.91 2.48
CA LYS A 17 -14.75 -1.76 1.28
C LYS A 17 -14.56 -0.95 -0.01
N GLY A 18 -13.81 -1.51 -0.96
CA GLY A 18 -13.63 -0.98 -2.31
C GLY A 18 -12.32 -1.43 -2.91
N THR A 19 -12.03 -0.90 -4.10
CA THR A 19 -10.76 -1.10 -4.78
C THR A 19 -9.92 0.16 -4.63
N TYR A 20 -8.63 0.00 -4.33
CA TYR A 20 -7.71 1.09 -4.07
C TYR A 20 -6.55 1.01 -5.05
N SER A 21 -6.25 2.13 -5.70
CA SER A 21 -5.11 2.23 -6.62
C SER A 21 -4.02 3.10 -6.02
N VAL A 22 -2.77 2.81 -6.37
CA VAL A 22 -1.62 3.64 -6.03
C VAL A 22 -1.76 4.97 -6.76
N LEU A 23 -1.89 6.06 -6.00
CA LEU A 23 -1.86 7.42 -6.51
C LEU A 23 -0.42 7.92 -6.66
N LEU A 24 0.45 7.57 -5.71
CA LEU A 24 1.87 7.90 -5.72
C LEU A 24 2.64 6.84 -4.92
N ASN A 25 3.78 6.41 -5.44
CA ASN A 25 4.77 5.64 -4.69
C ASN A 25 6.13 6.33 -4.81
N THR A 26 6.68 6.84 -3.70
CA THR A 26 7.96 7.55 -3.73
C THR A 26 9.15 6.63 -4.03
N ASP A 27 8.97 5.31 -4.00
CA ASP A 27 9.99 4.33 -4.42
C ASP A 27 9.92 4.00 -5.92
N ASP A 28 9.03 4.63 -6.69
CA ASP A 28 9.00 4.43 -8.14
C ASP A 28 10.32 4.89 -8.79
N THR A 29 10.75 4.15 -9.82
CA THR A 29 12.04 4.36 -10.49
C THR A 29 12.15 5.72 -11.16
N GLU A 30 11.02 6.33 -11.55
CA GLU A 30 10.97 7.69 -12.09
C GLU A 30 11.45 8.76 -11.09
N PHE A 31 11.36 8.48 -9.78
CA PHE A 31 11.85 9.33 -8.70
C PHE A 31 13.24 8.93 -8.21
N GLY A 32 13.89 7.96 -8.86
CA GLY A 32 15.16 7.39 -8.42
C GLY A 32 15.02 6.35 -7.31
N GLY A 33 13.80 5.87 -7.05
CA GLY A 33 13.54 4.76 -6.13
C GLY A 33 13.92 3.40 -6.71
N SER A 34 13.76 2.35 -5.90
CA SER A 34 14.14 0.98 -6.26
C SER A 34 13.13 0.26 -7.15
N GLY A 35 11.88 0.72 -7.20
CA GLY A 35 10.79 0.04 -7.89
C GLY A 35 10.47 -1.32 -7.26
N TYR A 36 10.64 -1.48 -5.94
CA TYR A 36 10.50 -2.77 -5.25
C TYR A 36 9.11 -3.38 -5.43
N MET A 37 8.09 -2.54 -5.45
CA MET A 37 6.68 -2.93 -5.51
C MET A 37 6.07 -2.47 -6.83
N GLN A 38 5.38 -3.38 -7.50
CA GLN A 38 4.83 -3.17 -8.85
C GLN A 38 3.30 -3.23 -8.87
N GLU A 39 2.64 -3.75 -7.83
CA GLU A 39 1.19 -3.79 -7.79
C GLU A 39 0.61 -2.37 -7.73
N ARG A 40 -0.30 -2.05 -8.64
CA ARG A 40 -0.90 -0.70 -8.73
C ARG A 40 -2.31 -0.62 -8.17
N GLN A 41 -2.92 -1.76 -7.88
CA GLN A 41 -4.31 -1.84 -7.47
C GLN A 41 -4.51 -3.02 -6.52
N LEU A 42 -5.31 -2.80 -5.47
CA LEU A 42 -5.65 -3.78 -4.45
C LEU A 42 -7.16 -3.73 -4.16
N GLU A 43 -7.78 -4.89 -4.03
CA GLU A 43 -9.16 -5.02 -3.57
C GLU A 43 -9.19 -5.21 -2.06
N ALA A 44 -10.02 -4.43 -1.36
CA ALA A 44 -10.21 -4.58 0.07
C ALA A 44 -10.94 -5.90 0.39
N GLN A 45 -10.31 -6.72 1.21
CA GLN A 45 -10.83 -8.02 1.65
C GLN A 45 -11.65 -7.85 2.92
N HIS A 46 -12.68 -8.67 3.11
CA HIS A 46 -13.45 -8.73 4.36
C HIS A 46 -12.60 -9.40 5.46
N TRP A 47 -11.74 -8.62 6.08
CA TRP A 47 -10.79 -9.03 7.10
C TRP A 47 -10.57 -7.88 8.08
N HIS A 48 -10.96 -8.11 9.34
CA HIS A 48 -10.93 -7.08 10.37
C HIS A 48 -9.51 -6.61 10.71
N SER A 49 -9.27 -5.30 10.65
CA SER A 49 -7.99 -4.68 11.00
C SER A 49 -8.20 -3.21 11.37
N HIS A 50 -7.44 -2.69 12.33
CA HIS A 50 -7.48 -1.28 12.73
C HIS A 50 -8.90 -0.72 13.00
N GLY A 51 -9.83 -1.55 13.51
CA GLY A 51 -11.21 -1.16 13.80
C GLY A 51 -12.13 -1.05 12.57
N LYS A 52 -11.74 -1.61 11.43
CA LYS A 52 -12.51 -1.65 10.17
C LYS A 52 -12.79 -3.10 9.77
N ASP A 53 -13.96 -3.34 9.16
CA ASP A 53 -14.38 -4.69 8.72
C ASP A 53 -13.64 -5.16 7.46
N TYR A 54 -13.07 -4.23 6.70
CA TYR A 54 -12.30 -4.49 5.50
C TYR A 54 -10.84 -4.03 5.66
N SER A 55 -9.93 -4.66 4.93
CA SER A 55 -8.53 -4.27 4.88
C SER A 55 -7.89 -4.63 3.54
N ILE A 56 -6.79 -3.94 3.19
CA ILE A 56 -5.87 -4.39 2.14
C ILE A 56 -4.62 -4.96 2.78
N GLU A 57 -4.00 -5.91 2.11
CA GLU A 57 -2.65 -6.39 2.39
C GLU A 57 -1.72 -5.84 1.31
N LEU A 58 -0.63 -5.20 1.72
CA LEU A 58 0.30 -4.56 0.81
C LEU A 58 1.75 -4.70 1.27
N THR A 59 2.66 -4.55 0.32
CA THR A 59 4.10 -4.46 0.58
C THR A 59 4.49 -2.99 0.66
N LEU A 60 5.19 -2.60 1.72
CA LEU A 60 5.79 -1.29 1.86
C LEU A 60 7.25 -1.33 1.38
N PRO A 61 7.62 -0.62 0.30
CA PRO A 61 9.00 -0.51 -0.14
C PRO A 61 9.92 0.09 0.93
N PRO A 62 11.25 -0.08 0.84
CA PRO A 62 12.19 0.51 1.79
C PRO A 62 12.18 2.04 1.71
N LEU A 63 12.26 2.72 2.86
CA LEU A 63 12.34 4.19 2.99
C LEU A 63 11.33 4.97 2.12
N SER A 64 10.09 4.48 1.99
CA SER A 64 9.10 5.02 1.06
C SER A 64 7.82 5.52 1.74
N THR A 65 7.11 6.38 1.02
CA THR A 65 5.72 6.73 1.30
C THR A 65 4.87 6.42 0.07
N MET A 66 3.72 5.80 0.31
CA MET A 66 2.74 5.49 -0.73
C MET A 66 1.41 6.17 -0.40
N PHE A 67 0.80 6.76 -1.41
CA PHE A 67 -0.54 7.34 -1.36
C PHE A 67 -1.47 6.45 -2.17
N TRP A 68 -2.63 6.15 -1.60
CA TRP A 68 -3.64 5.28 -2.19
C TRP A 68 -4.95 6.04 -2.31
N ILE A 69 -5.66 5.83 -3.41
CA ILE A 69 -6.96 6.43 -3.66
C ILE A 69 -8.00 5.36 -3.94
N LYS A 70 -9.13 5.45 -3.24
CA LYS A 70 -10.29 4.60 -3.48
C LYS A 70 -10.83 4.88 -4.88
N GLN A 71 -11.07 3.85 -5.66
CA GLN A 71 -11.72 3.92 -6.95
C GLN A 71 -13.25 3.93 -6.74
N ASP A 72 -13.96 4.69 -7.58
CA ASP A 72 -15.43 4.77 -7.59
C ASP A 72 -16.08 3.44 -7.99
#